data_AF-A0A978T993-F1
#
_entry.id   AF-A0A978T993-F1
#
_cell.length_a   1.000
_cell.length_b   1.000
_cell.length_c   1.000
_cell.angle_alpha   90.00
_cell.angle_beta   90.00
_cell.angle_gamma   90.00
#
_symmetry.space_group_name_H-M   'P 1'
#
loop_
_entity.id
_entity.type
_entity.pdbx_description
1 polymer ?
#
loop_
_entity_poly.entity_id
_entity_poly.type
_entity_poly.pdbx_seq_one_letter_code
_entity_poly.pdbx_strand_id
1 'polypeptide(L)' 'APAITLASQSMITGGRQVPISFELVYDPTQIEQRFSYAVQARITVDGQLRFINTTRFPVITQGHPSQVEVRVEPVGR' A
#
# COMPACT_ATOMS: atom_id res chain seq x y z
N ALA A 1 15.67 3.87 -10.68
CA ALA A 1 15.33 2.44 -10.87
C ALA A 1 13.83 2.27 -10.68
N PRO A 2 13.16 1.34 -11.40
CA PRO A 2 11.76 1.03 -11.15
C PRO A 2 11.58 0.38 -9.77
N ALA A 3 10.41 0.53 -9.17
CA ALA A 3 10.07 -0.14 -7.93
C ALA A 3 9.76 -1.63 -8.20
N ILE A 4 10.27 -2.51 -7.34
CA ILE A 4 9.95 -3.94 -7.36
C ILE A 4 8.80 -4.17 -6.38
N THR A 5 7.77 -4.90 -6.81
CA THR A 5 6.65 -5.27 -5.93
C THR A 5 6.97 -6.58 -5.22
N LEU A 6 7.07 -6.56 -3.89
CA LEU A 6 7.29 -7.76 -3.08
C LEU A 6 5.99 -8.50 -2.75
N ALA A 7 4.90 -7.76 -2.57
CA ALA A 7 3.59 -8.30 -2.24
C ALA A 7 2.48 -7.41 -2.82
N SER A 8 1.35 -8.03 -3.16
CA SER A 8 0.15 -7.33 -3.60
C SER A 8 -1.08 -8.09 -3.13
N GLN A 9 -2.09 -7.35 -2.70
CA GLN A 9 -3.41 -7.86 -2.36
C GLN A 9 -4.47 -6.98 -3.02
N SER A 10 -5.52 -7.60 -3.54
CA SER A 10 -6.72 -6.92 -4.03
C SER A 10 -7.94 -7.49 -3.33
N MET A 11 -8.89 -6.64 -2.95
CA MET A 11 -10.12 -7.05 -2.28
C MET A 11 -11.29 -6.19 -2.76
N ILE A 12 -12.48 -6.79 -2.83
CA ILE A 12 -13.72 -6.05 -3.02
C ILE A 12 -14.17 -5.54 -1.66
N THR A 13 -14.40 -4.24 -1.55
CA THR A 13 -14.78 -3.60 -0.28
C THR A 13 -16.16 -4.04 0.20
N GLY A 14 -17.05 -4.48 -0.71
CA GLY A 14 -18.36 -5.06 -0.38
C GLY A 14 -19.27 -4.09 0.37
N GLY A 15 -19.11 -2.78 0.16
CA GLY A 15 -19.83 -1.74 0.90
C GLY A 15 -19.19 -1.35 2.24
N ARG A 16 -18.08 -1.97 2.65
CA ARG A 16 -17.30 -1.51 3.81
C ARG A 16 -16.75 -0.11 3.53
N GLN A 17 -17.01 0.79 4.46
CA GLN A 17 -16.39 2.10 4.47
C GLN A 17 -15.04 2.05 5.21
N VAL A 18 -14.16 2.98 4.85
CA VAL A 18 -12.86 3.13 5.50
C VAL A 18 -13.00 3.41 7.01
N PRO A 19 -12.04 2.97 7.85
CA PRO A 19 -10.80 2.28 7.48
C PRO A 19 -11.02 0.81 7.06
N ILE A 20 -10.31 0.37 6.01
CA ILE A 20 -10.33 -1.00 5.50
C ILE A 20 -9.04 -1.68 5.92
N SER A 21 -9.15 -2.69 6.80
CA SER A 21 -8.01 -3.53 7.17
C SER A 21 -7.51 -4.33 5.97
N PHE A 22 -6.19 -4.41 5.81
CA PHE A 22 -5.53 -5.19 4.77
C PHE A 22 -4.33 -5.94 5.37
N GLU A 23 -3.85 -6.95 4.64
CA GLU A 23 -2.66 -7.70 5.01
C GLU A 23 -1.82 -7.98 3.76
N LEU A 24 -0.52 -7.69 3.84
CA LEU A 24 0.43 -7.99 2.76
C LEU A 24 1.41 -9.05 3.26
N VAL A 25 1.25 -10.27 2.76
CA VAL A 25 2.17 -11.37 3.04
C VAL A 25 3.32 -11.29 2.05
N TYR A 26 4.56 -11.25 2.54
CA TYR A 26 5.79 -11.20 1.74
C TYR A 26 6.83 -12.18 2.29
N ASP A 27 7.82 -12.55 1.48
CA ASP A 27 8.95 -13.36 1.91
C ASP A 27 9.99 -12.49 2.65
N PRO A 28 10.25 -12.71 3.95
CA PRO A 28 11.21 -11.91 4.71
C PRO A 28 12.64 -11.97 4.17
N THR A 29 13.01 -13.01 3.43
CA THR A 29 14.34 -13.15 2.83
C THR A 29 14.60 -12.14 1.71
N GLN A 30 13.54 -11.53 1.17
CA GLN A 30 13.61 -10.46 0.16
C GLN A 30 13.82 -9.06 0.77
N ILE A 31 13.83 -8.95 2.10
CA ILE A 31 14.04 -7.69 2.81
C ILE A 31 15.53 -7.50 3.09
N GLU A 32 16.11 -6.49 2.44
CA GLU A 32 17.47 -6.04 2.71
C GLU A 32 17.45 -4.68 3.43
N GLN A 33 18.19 -4.57 4.54
CA GLN A 33 18.25 -3.35 5.35
C GLN A 33 18.78 -2.12 4.61
N ARG A 34 19.51 -2.31 3.49
CA ARG A 34 20.03 -1.22 2.64
C ARG A 34 18.94 -0.56 1.78
N PHE A 35 17.79 -1.20 1.59
CA PHE A 35 16.72 -0.71 0.74
C PHE A 35 15.61 -0.03 1.55
N SER A 36 14.81 0.75 0.84
CA SER A 36 13.63 1.40 1.39
C SER A 36 12.37 0.71 0.86
N TYR A 37 11.44 0.42 1.76
CA TYR A 37 10.16 -0.19 1.43
C TYR A 37 9.04 0.81 1.70
N ALA A 38 7.96 0.73 0.93
CA ALA A 38 6.78 1.54 1.12
C ALA A 38 5.53 0.82 0.64
N VAL A 39 4.40 1.15 1.23
CA VAL A 39 3.09 0.66 0.83
C VAL A 39 2.45 1.63 -0.17
N GLN A 40 1.85 1.07 -1.22
CA GLN A 40 0.98 1.78 -2.14
C GLN A 40 -0.45 1.20 -2.02
N ALA A 41 -1.44 2.09 -1.97
CA ALA A 41 -2.85 1.73 -1.99
C ALA A 41 -3.59 2.50 -3.09
N ARG A 42 -4.48 1.81 -3.79
CA ARG A 42 -5.39 2.40 -4.77
C ARG A 42 -6.78 1.80 -4.60
N ILE A 43 -7.81 2.63 -4.80
CA ILE A 43 -9.20 2.21 -4.77
C ILE A 43 -9.83 2.54 -6.12
N THR A 44 -10.42 1.53 -6.73
CA THR A 44 -11.14 1.65 -8.00
C THR A 44 -12.64 1.48 -7.77
N VAL A 45 -13.45 2.26 -8.46
CA VAL A 45 -14.92 2.13 -8.51
C VAL A 45 -15.29 2.00 -9.99
N ASP A 46 -16.03 0.95 -10.33
CA ASP A 46 -16.41 0.64 -11.73
C ASP A 46 -15.21 0.61 -12.69
N GLY A 47 -14.08 0.08 -12.22
CA GLY A 47 -12.83 -0.01 -12.99
C GLY A 47 -12.04 1.30 -13.11
N GLN A 48 -12.58 2.42 -12.62
CA GLN A 48 -11.90 3.72 -12.66
C GLN A 48 -11.13 3.95 -11.36
N LEU A 49 -9.88 4.42 -11.46
CA LEU A 49 -9.12 4.87 -10.29
C LEU A 49 -9.84 6.07 -9.66
N ARG A 50 -10.22 5.94 -8.38
CA ARG A 50 -10.90 7.01 -7.64
C ARG A 50 -10.06 7.54 -6.50
N PHE A 51 -9.28 6.69 -5.84
CA PHE A 51 -8.38 7.10 -4.77
C PHE A 51 -7.01 6.44 -4.90
N ILE A 52 -5.97 7.18 -4.54
CA ILE A 52 -4.58 6.69 -4.51
C ILE A 52 -3.82 7.43 -3.40
N ASN A 53 -2.82 6.78 -2.78
CA ASN A 53 -1.91 7.51 -1.92
C ASN A 53 -0.87 8.29 -2.75
N THR A 54 -0.77 9.59 -2.49
CA THR A 54 0.20 10.50 -3.12
C THR A 54 1.47 10.66 -2.28
N THR A 55 1.39 10.32 -0.99
CA THR A 55 2.48 10.33 -0.03
C THR A 55 3.09 8.94 0.15
N ARG A 56 4.37 8.90 0.50
CA ARG A 56 5.10 7.65 0.76
C ARG A 56 4.82 7.18 2.18
N PHE A 57 4.42 5.91 2.32
CA PHE A 57 4.22 5.24 3.61
C PHE A 57 5.35 4.23 3.85
N PRO A 58 6.48 4.65 4.46
CA PRO A 58 7.64 3.78 4.65
C PRO A 58 7.38 2.71 5.71
N VAL A 59 7.94 1.51 5.51
CA VAL A 59 7.75 0.36 6.42
C VAL A 59 9.01 -0.51 6.53
N ILE A 60 9.07 -1.32 7.58
CA ILE A 60 9.99 -2.46 7.83
C ILE A 60 11.48 -2.11 8.03
N THR A 61 12.08 -1.27 7.19
CA THR A 61 13.51 -0.88 7.31
C THR A 61 13.66 0.54 7.82
N GLN A 62 14.90 0.94 8.13
CA GLN A 62 15.23 2.33 8.53
C GLN A 62 14.48 2.79 9.80
N GLY A 63 14.14 1.86 10.69
CA GLY A 63 13.40 2.13 11.93
C GLY A 63 11.88 2.30 11.74
N HIS A 64 11.35 2.05 10.55
CA HIS A 64 9.92 2.12 10.27
C HIS A 64 9.16 0.87 10.73
N PRO A 65 7.90 1.01 11.19
CA PRO A 65 7.10 -0.11 11.65
C PRO A 65 6.68 -1.03 10.49
N SER A 66 6.25 -2.25 10.82
CA SER A 66 5.60 -3.17 9.87
C SER A 66 4.09 -2.95 9.74
N GLN A 67 3.47 -2.26 10.71
CA GLN A 67 2.08 -1.83 10.68
C GLN A 67 1.98 -0.38 10.22
N VAL A 68 1.04 -0.09 9.32
CA VAL A 68 0.87 1.25 8.76
C VAL A 68 -0.60 1.54 8.44
N GLU A 69 -1.02 2.79 8.69
CA GLU A 69 -2.27 3.32 8.18
C GLU A 69 -1.97 4.12 6.89
N VAL A 70 -2.57 3.69 5.78
CA VAL A 70 -2.34 4.33 4.47
C VAL A 70 -3.51 5.24 4.16
N ARG A 71 -3.25 6.54 4.19
CA ARG A 71 -4.21 7.54 3.72
C ARG A 71 -4.18 7.61 2.21
N VAL A 72 -5.37 7.54 1.60
CA VAL A 72 -5.56 7.75 0.16
C VAL A 72 -6.29 9.06 -0.09
N GLU A 73 -6.03 9.64 -1.24
CA GLU A 73 -6.62 10.89 -1.69
C GLU A 73 -7.41 10.66 -2.97
N PRO A 74 -8.52 11.37 -3.20
CA PRO A 74 -9.24 11.28 -4.45
C PRO A 74 -8.33 11.75 -5.59
N VAL A 75 -8.40 11.06 -6.73
CA VAL A 75 -7.76 11.60 -7.94
C VAL A 75 -8.45 12.89 -8.33
N GLY A 76 -7.67 13.91 -8.69
CA GLY A 76 -8.20 15.15 -9.27
C GLY A 76 -9.06 14.83 -10.51
N ARG A 77 -10.13 15.60 -10.69
CA ARG A 77 -11.00 15.48 -11.86
C ARG A 77 -10.28 15.87 -13.14
#